data_AF-A0AAD4FDB8-F1
#
_entry.id   AF-A0AAD4FDB8-F1
#
_cell.length_a   1.000
_cell.length_b   1.000
_cell.length_c   1.000
_cell.angle_alpha   90.00
_cell.angle_beta   90.00
_cell.angle_gamma   90.00
#
_symmetry.space_group_name_H-M   'P 1'
#
loop_
_entity.id
_entity.type
_entity.pdbx_description
1 polymer ?
#
loop_
_entity_poly.entity_id
_entity_poly.type
_entity_poly.pdbx_seq_one_letter_code
_entity_poly.pdbx_strand_id
1 'polypeptide(L)'
;MASSTADHLSFAHKIGAFLVLELGIIFHSVVIGLNLGVVGDEFSTLYPVLVFHQSFEGLGIGARLSNIPFPQSKNWMPWALCALYGLTTPVSIAIGLGVRTTYSPESKTSMMVQVD
;
A
#
# COMPACT_ATOMS: atom_id res chain seq x y z
N MET A 1 39.52 -5.17 3.48
CA MET A 1 38.57 -4.58 4.44
C MET A 1 37.57 -3.61 3.80
N ALA A 2 37.86 -2.99 2.64
CA ALA A 2 36.93 -2.06 1.95
C ALA A 2 35.69 -2.70 1.29
N SER A 3 35.72 -3.99 0.90
CA SER A 3 34.60 -4.66 0.22
C SER A 3 33.36 -4.80 1.11
N SER A 4 33.52 -5.22 2.38
CA SER A 4 32.39 -5.40 3.30
C SER A 4 31.58 -4.11 3.50
N THR A 5 32.23 -2.95 3.68
CA THR A 5 31.53 -1.69 3.91
C THR A 5 30.75 -1.23 2.67
N ALA A 6 31.30 -1.39 1.47
CA ALA A 6 30.62 -1.07 0.22
C ALA A 6 29.40 -1.98 -0.03
N ASP A 7 29.51 -3.27 0.31
CA ASP A 7 28.42 -4.23 0.18
C ASP A 7 27.26 -3.91 1.14
N HIS A 8 27.56 -3.51 2.38
CA HIS A 8 26.55 -3.06 3.35
C HIS A 8 25.83 -1.78 2.89
N LEU A 9 26.56 -0.82 2.32
CA LEU A 9 25.97 0.40 1.77
C LEU A 9 25.08 0.11 0.56
N SER A 10 25.50 -0.78 -0.34
CA SER A 10 24.70 -1.21 -1.50
C SER A 10 23.40 -1.88 -1.08
N PHE A 11 23.46 -2.79 -0.09
CA PHE A 11 22.27 -3.45 0.45
C PHE A 11 21.33 -2.47 1.14
N ALA A 12 21.85 -1.57 1.99
CA ALA A 12 21.06 -0.56 2.68
C ALA A 12 20.35 0.39 1.71
N HIS A 13 21.00 0.82 0.63
CA HIS A 13 20.37 1.63 -0.41
C HIS A 13 19.24 0.89 -1.13
N LYS A 14 19.44 -0.38 -1.48
CA LYS A 14 18.41 -1.20 -2.15
C LYS A 14 17.19 -1.41 -1.26
N ILE A 15 17.40 -1.70 0.03
CA ILE A 15 16.31 -1.83 1.01
C ILE A 15 15.65 -0.48 1.28
N GLY A 16 16.42 0.60 1.41
CA GLY A 16 15.86 1.95 1.59
C GLY A 16 14.98 2.37 0.41
N ALA A 17 15.43 2.13 -0.82
CA ALA A 17 14.64 2.39 -2.02
C ALA A 17 13.36 1.53 -2.07
N PHE A 18 13.43 0.28 -1.62
CA PHE A 18 12.26 -0.60 -1.51
C PHE A 18 11.25 -0.04 -0.50
N LEU A 19 11.70 0.34 0.71
CA LEU A 19 10.83 0.89 1.76
C LEU A 19 10.15 2.21 1.36
N VAL A 20 10.87 3.09 0.65
CA VAL A 20 10.29 4.34 0.13
C VAL A 20 9.19 4.04 -0.90
N LEU A 21 9.38 3.06 -1.78
CA LEU A 21 8.35 2.63 -2.72
C LEU A 21 7.15 2.00 -2.02
N GLU A 22 7.39 1.14 -1.03
CA GLU A 22 6.34 0.51 -0.23
C GLU A 22 5.49 1.57 0.50
N LEU A 23 6.12 2.60 1.05
CA LEU A 23 5.43 3.71 1.70
C LEU A 23 4.60 4.54 0.70
N GLY A 24 5.10 4.73 -0.52
CA GLY A 24 4.34 5.38 -1.60
C GLY A 24 3.06 4.60 -1.94
N ILE A 25 3.13 3.28 -1.97
CA ILE A 25 1.98 2.42 -2.24
C ILE A 25 0.98 2.44 -1.08
N ILE A 26 1.44 2.38 0.18
CA ILE A 26 0.56 2.54 1.35
C ILE A 26 -0.28 3.80 1.23
N PHE A 27 0.38 4.93 0.98
CA PHE A 27 -0.28 6.21 0.87
C PHE A 27 -1.29 6.22 -0.30
N HIS A 28 -0.89 5.69 -1.46
CA HIS A 28 -1.75 5.62 -2.63
C HIS A 28 -2.99 4.74 -2.39
N SER A 29 -2.82 3.56 -1.77
CA SER A 29 -3.90 2.62 -1.46
C SER A 29 -4.91 3.17 -0.45
N VAL A 30 -4.49 3.99 0.52
CA VAL A 30 -5.42 4.66 1.45
C VAL A 30 -6.32 5.66 0.73
N VAL A 31 -5.74 6.51 -0.13
CA VAL A 31 -6.48 7.50 -0.91
C VAL A 31 -7.46 6.79 -1.86
N ILE A 32 -7.00 5.75 -2.53
CA ILE A 32 -7.83 4.89 -3.38
C ILE A 32 -8.97 4.25 -2.58
N GLY A 33 -8.70 3.69 -1.39
CA GLY A 33 -9.70 3.02 -0.56
C GLY A 33 -10.78 3.98 -0.07
N LEU A 34 -10.41 5.22 0.27
CA LEU A 34 -11.36 6.30 0.56
C LEU A 34 -12.21 6.64 -0.67
N ASN A 35 -11.59 6.75 -1.85
CA ASN A 35 -12.28 7.09 -3.10
C ASN A 35 -13.25 5.97 -3.54
N LEU A 36 -12.83 4.71 -3.45
CA LEU A 36 -13.70 3.54 -3.63
C LEU A 36 -14.82 3.47 -2.60
N GLY A 37 -14.66 4.11 -1.44
CA GLY A 37 -15.68 4.16 -0.40
C GLY A 37 -16.78 5.19 -0.63
N VAL A 38 -16.59 6.14 -1.54
CA VAL A 38 -17.58 7.19 -1.87
C VAL A 38 -18.24 6.98 -3.23
N VAL A 39 -17.66 6.14 -4.11
CA VAL A 39 -18.29 5.79 -5.39
C VAL A 39 -19.49 4.87 -5.16
N GLY A 40 -20.63 5.23 -5.73
CA GLY A 40 -21.87 4.45 -5.70
C GLY A 40 -21.85 3.37 -6.78
N ASP A 41 -22.64 3.57 -7.83
CA ASP A 41 -22.84 2.58 -8.90
C ASP A 41 -21.56 2.24 -9.68
N GLU A 42 -20.58 3.15 -9.72
CA GLU A 42 -19.30 2.96 -10.43
C GLU A 42 -18.37 1.94 -9.75
N PHE A 43 -18.65 1.56 -8.49
CA PHE A 43 -17.85 0.59 -7.75
C PHE A 43 -17.66 -0.72 -8.53
N SER A 44 -18.73 -1.21 -9.18
CA SER A 44 -18.72 -2.48 -9.91
C SER A 44 -17.77 -2.48 -11.11
N THR A 45 -17.49 -1.30 -11.68
CA THR A 45 -16.53 -1.12 -12.77
C THR A 45 -15.13 -0.76 -12.27
N LEU A 46 -15.04 0.11 -11.27
CA LEU A 46 -13.76 0.60 -10.75
C LEU A 46 -13.01 -0.48 -9.96
N TYR A 47 -13.70 -1.29 -9.16
CA TYR A 47 -13.08 -2.29 -8.30
C TYR A 47 -12.25 -3.33 -9.09
N PRO A 48 -12.77 -3.99 -10.16
CA PRO A 48 -11.98 -4.93 -10.96
C PRO A 48 -10.76 -4.28 -11.62
N VAL A 49 -10.91 -3.06 -12.15
CA VAL A 49 -9.82 -2.31 -12.79
C VAL A 49 -8.71 -1.99 -11.79
N LEU A 50 -9.10 -1.62 -10.57
CA LEU A 50 -8.18 -1.33 -9.48
C LEU A 50 -7.44 -2.57 -8.98
N VAL A 51 -8.11 -3.71 -8.86
CA VAL A 51 -7.45 -4.99 -8.54
C VAL A 51 -6.39 -5.33 -9.59
N PHE A 52 -6.68 -5.12 -10.87
CA PHE A 52 -5.73 -5.36 -11.95
C PHE A 52 -4.54 -4.40 -11.91
N HIS A 53 -4.80 -3.11 -11.66
CA HIS A 53 -3.73 -2.11 -11.50
C HIS A 53 -2.81 -2.45 -10.32
N GLN A 54 -3.40 -2.74 -9.15
CA GLN A 54 -2.65 -3.07 -7.93
C GLN A 54 -1.85 -4.37 -8.07
N SER A 55 -2.32 -5.29 -8.91
CA SER A 55 -1.57 -6.51 -9.25
C SER A 55 -0.28 -6.20 -10.02
N PHE A 56 -0.32 -5.28 -10.98
CA PHE A 56 0.89 -4.86 -11.71
C PHE A 56 1.86 -4.06 -10.85
N GLU A 57 1.34 -3.21 -9.95
CA GLU A 57 2.18 -2.51 -8.97
C GLU A 57 2.90 -3.52 -8.05
N GLY A 58 2.20 -4.58 -7.62
CA GLY A 58 2.78 -5.66 -6.83
C GLY A 58 3.82 -6.50 -7.57
N LEU A 59 3.59 -6.78 -8.85
CA LEU A 59 4.58 -7.47 -9.70
C LEU A 59 5.84 -6.61 -9.89
N GLY A 60 5.70 -5.30 -10.07
CA GLY A 60 6.83 -4.37 -10.19
C GLY A 60 7.70 -4.34 -8.92
N ILE A 61 7.08 -4.39 -7.74
CA ILE A 61 7.80 -4.49 -6.46
C ILE A 61 8.44 -5.87 -6.28
N GLY A 62 7.74 -6.95 -6.59
CA GLY A 62 8.30 -8.30 -6.53
C GLY A 62 9.55 -8.46 -7.40
N ALA A 63 9.54 -7.87 -8.61
CA ALA A 63 10.69 -7.83 -9.49
C ALA A 63 11.87 -7.04 -8.90
N ARG A 64 11.61 -5.92 -8.20
CA ARG A 64 12.66 -5.17 -7.50
C ARG A 64 13.23 -5.94 -6.32
N LEU A 65 12.39 -6.59 -5.53
CA LEU A 65 12.80 -7.40 -4.38
C LEU A 65 13.67 -8.59 -4.81
N SER A 66 13.34 -9.24 -5.92
CA SER A 66 14.12 -10.33 -6.51
C SER A 66 15.55 -9.91 -6.94
N ASN A 67 15.76 -8.64 -7.28
CA ASN A 67 17.06 -8.09 -7.66
C ASN A 67 17.95 -7.64 -6.48
N ILE A 68 17.49 -7.83 -5.24
CA ILE A 68 18.27 -7.52 -4.04
C ILE A 68 19.04 -8.80 -3.63
N PRO A 69 20.39 -8.77 -3.63
CA PRO A 69 21.18 -9.89 -3.15
C PRO A 69 21.09 -9.96 -1.62
N PHE A 70 20.26 -10.87 -1.12
CA PHE A 70 20.15 -11.13 0.32
C PHE A 70 21.29 -12.05 0.78
N PRO A 71 21.96 -11.75 1.91
CA PRO A 71 22.94 -12.65 2.49
C PRO A 71 22.24 -13.93 2.99
N GLN A 72 22.93 -15.07 2.95
CA GLN A 72 22.40 -16.39 3.32
C GLN A 72 21.78 -16.44 4.73
N SER A 73 22.27 -15.61 5.66
CA SER A 73 21.71 -15.48 7.01
C SER A 73 20.34 -14.78 7.07
N LYS A 74 19.91 -14.13 5.98
CA LYS A 74 18.66 -13.36 5.87
C LYS A 74 17.77 -13.84 4.73
N ASN A 75 17.86 -15.11 4.33
CA ASN A 75 17.03 -15.68 3.27
C ASN A 75 15.52 -15.63 3.55
N TRP A 76 15.12 -15.46 4.81
CA TRP A 76 13.72 -15.27 5.23
C TRP A 76 13.17 -13.86 4.92
N MET A 77 14.05 -12.86 4.79
CA MET A 77 13.70 -11.46 4.65
C MET A 77 12.92 -11.13 3.37
N PRO A 78 13.25 -11.65 2.17
CA PRO A 78 12.42 -11.45 0.99
C PRO A 78 11.01 -12.03 1.14
N TRP A 79 10.86 -13.17 1.81
CA TRP A 79 9.53 -13.75 2.08
C TRP A 79 8.72 -12.88 3.05
N ALA A 80 9.36 -12.39 4.12
CA ALA A 80 8.72 -11.47 5.06
C ALA A 80 8.34 -10.14 4.41
N LEU A 81 9.19 -9.58 3.55
CA LEU A 81 8.90 -8.33 2.82
C LEU A 81 7.79 -8.52 1.78
N CYS A 82 7.74 -9.67 1.08
CA CYS A 82 6.62 -10.01 0.21
C CYS A 82 5.30 -10.14 0.99
N ALA A 83 5.32 -10.81 2.14
CA ALA A 83 4.15 -10.95 3.00
C ALA A 83 3.69 -9.61 3.57
N LEU A 84 4.64 -8.76 3.99
CA LEU A 84 4.37 -7.41 4.49
C LEU A 84 3.70 -6.57 3.40
N TYR A 85 4.24 -6.57 2.17
CA TYR A 85 3.62 -5.89 1.03
C TYR A 85 2.20 -6.41 0.73
N GLY A 86 2.04 -7.73 0.69
CA GLY A 86 0.77 -8.39 0.40
C GLY A 86 -0.32 -8.12 1.46
N LEU A 87 0.07 -7.93 2.72
CA LEU A 87 -0.85 -7.57 3.82
C LEU A 87 -1.12 -6.07 3.88
N THR A 88 -0.14 -5.26 3.52
CA THR A 88 -0.20 -3.80 3.59
C THR A 88 -1.33 -3.23 2.74
N THR A 89 -1.52 -3.76 1.54
CA THR A 89 -2.57 -3.34 0.61
C THR A 89 -3.99 -3.58 1.16
N PRO A 90 -4.39 -4.81 1.55
CA PRO A 90 -5.72 -5.05 2.12
C PRO A 90 -5.94 -4.36 3.48
N VAL A 91 -4.89 -4.21 4.31
CA VAL A 91 -4.99 -3.46 5.58
C VAL A 91 -5.23 -1.98 5.31
N SER A 92 -4.52 -1.37 4.37
CA SER A 92 -4.69 0.04 4.01
C SER A 92 -6.08 0.32 3.43
N ILE A 93 -6.58 -0.57 2.57
CA ILE A 93 -7.95 -0.50 2.07
C ILE A 93 -8.94 -0.66 3.22
N ALA A 94 -8.79 -1.67 4.09
CA ALA A 94 -9.68 -1.89 5.23
C ALA A 94 -9.73 -0.68 6.19
N ILE A 95 -8.59 -0.04 6.45
CA ILE A 95 -8.52 1.20 7.23
C ILE A 95 -9.23 2.34 6.49
N GLY A 96 -8.97 2.54 5.19
CA GLY A 96 -9.65 3.56 4.39
C GLY A 96 -11.17 3.38 4.39
N LEU A 97 -11.66 2.14 4.26
CA LEU A 97 -13.08 1.80 4.36
C LEU A 97 -13.61 1.97 5.80
N GLY A 98 -12.83 1.63 6.82
CA GLY A 98 -13.22 1.71 8.24
C GLY A 98 -13.27 3.15 8.77
N VAL A 99 -12.36 4.02 8.33
CA VAL A 99 -12.42 5.47 8.61
C VAL A 99 -13.71 6.05 8.02
N ARG A 100 -14.11 5.61 6.82
CA ARG A 100 -15.39 5.98 6.20
C ARG A 100 -16.60 5.53 7.04
N THR A 101 -16.56 4.35 7.66
CA THR A 101 -17.71 3.85 8.45
C THR A 101 -17.76 4.46 9.84
N THR A 102 -16.62 4.95 10.35
CA THR A 102 -16.52 5.66 11.62
C THR A 102 -16.83 7.16 11.45
N TYR A 103 -16.58 7.72 10.26
CA TYR A 103 -17.13 9.00 9.82
C TYR A 103 -18.58 8.81 9.35
N SER A 104 -19.50 8.64 10.29
CA SER A 104 -20.94 8.66 10.03
C SER A 104 -21.32 9.97 9.29
N PRO A 105 -21.85 9.91 8.05
CA PRO A 105 -22.42 11.08 7.37
C PRO A 105 -23.73 11.56 8.03
N GLU A 106 -24.26 10.84 9.02
CA GLU A 106 -25.55 11.12 9.66
C GLU A 106 -25.57 12.32 10.63
N SER A 107 -24.51 13.12 10.77
CA SER A 107 -24.49 14.14 11.84
C SER A 107 -24.07 15.56 11.46
N LYS A 108 -23.73 15.92 10.20
CA LYS A 108 -23.26 17.30 9.94
C LYS A 108 -23.78 18.07 8.71
N THR A 109 -24.84 17.63 8.03
CA THR A 109 -25.51 18.51 7.03
C THR A 109 -27.04 18.46 6.97
N SER A 110 -27.75 17.60 7.71
CA SER A 110 -29.24 17.61 7.72
C SER A 110 -29.87 18.30 8.95
N MET A 111 -29.13 19.16 9.65
CA MET A 111 -29.66 20.04 10.72
C MET A 111 -29.27 21.50 10.50
N MET A 112 -29.17 21.95 9.24
CA MET A 112 -28.98 23.38 8.92
C MET A 112 -29.75 23.83 7.66
N VAL A 113 -30.76 23.04 7.25
CA VAL A 113 -31.86 23.47 6.35
C VAL A 113 -33.19 22.98 6.96
N GLN A 114 -33.34 23.20 8.27
CA GLN A 114 -34.64 23.19 8.95
C GLN A 114 -34.63 24.35 9.94
N VAL A 115 -34.56 25.57 9.42
CA VAL A 115 -35.11 26.77 10.07
C VAL A 115 -35.64 27.64 8.93
N ASP A 116 -36.97 27.74 8.92
CA ASP A 116 -37.88 28.56 8.11
C ASP A 116 -38.00 28.30 6.60
#